data_AF-A0A434AE08-F1
#
_entry.id   AF-A0A434AE08-F1
#
_cell.length_a   1.000
_cell.length_b   1.000
_cell.length_c   1.000
_cell.angle_alpha   90.00
_cell.angle_beta   90.00
_cell.angle_gamma   90.00
#
_symmetry.space_group_name_H-M   'P 1'
#
loop_
_entity.id
_entity.type
_entity.pdbx_description
1 polymer ?
#
loop_
_entity_poly.entity_id
_entity_poly.type
_entity_poly.pdbx_seq_one_letter_code
_entity_poly.pdbx_strand_id
1 'polypeptide(L)'
;MFLITFFGIFGYVSHSMGVANMLNTIMNTAWDLLMNTVFYIMGITVLSGALGKLLIEFGVVRLLEKILAPLMKPLFNLPGVGALAGVLTFLSDNPAIISLANDKNFSKYFKNYQLVSLTNFGTAFGMGLIVMTFMSTLQIPGNDENL
;
A
#
# COMPACT_ATOMS: atom_id res chain seq x y z
N MET A 1 33.71 -3.32 13.86
CA MET A 1 33.10 -4.55 13.29
C MET A 1 32.20 -4.25 12.10
N PHE A 2 31.09 -3.51 12.23
CA PHE A 2 30.17 -3.19 11.11
C PHE A 2 30.85 -2.64 9.85
N LEU A 3 31.74 -1.62 9.98
CA LEU A 3 32.44 -1.05 8.82
C LEU A 3 33.29 -2.08 8.07
N ILE A 4 33.97 -2.99 8.78
CA ILE A 4 34.86 -3.99 8.17
C ILE A 4 34.03 -4.99 7.36
N THR A 5 32.89 -5.44 7.90
CA THR A 5 31.95 -6.31 7.19
C THR A 5 31.33 -5.60 5.98
N PHE A 6 30.92 -4.34 6.14
CA PHE A 6 30.32 -3.54 5.08
C PHE A 6 31.29 -3.35 3.90
N PHE A 7 32.52 -2.88 4.17
CA PHE A 7 33.54 -2.74 3.13
C PHE A 7 34.05 -4.07 2.59
N GLY A 8 34.01 -5.16 3.38
CA GLY A 8 34.34 -6.50 2.90
C GLY A 8 33.35 -7.00 1.84
N ILE A 9 32.04 -6.84 2.08
CA ILE A 9 30.99 -7.23 1.12
C ILE A 9 31.04 -6.33 -0.12
N PHE A 10 31.08 -5.02 0.06
CA PHE A 10 31.15 -4.06 -1.06
C PHE A 10 32.45 -4.20 -1.86
N GLY A 11 33.57 -4.51 -1.19
CA GLY A 11 34.86 -4.78 -1.81
C GLY A 11 34.83 -6.06 -2.65
N TYR A 12 34.22 -7.14 -2.15
CA TYR A 12 34.06 -8.39 -2.89
C TYR A 12 33.20 -8.22 -4.15
N VAL A 13 32.06 -7.53 -4.04
CA VAL A 13 31.18 -7.24 -5.19
C VAL A 13 31.88 -6.32 -6.20
N SER A 14 32.60 -5.30 -5.71
CA SER A 14 33.40 -4.42 -6.57
C SER A 14 34.56 -5.12 -7.27
N HIS A 15 35.13 -6.18 -6.68
CA HIS A 15 36.20 -6.94 -7.32
C HIS A 15 35.69 -7.78 -8.50
N SER A 16 34.50 -8.38 -8.38
CA SER A 16 33.92 -9.23 -9.43
C SER A 16 33.32 -8.43 -10.59
N MET A 17 32.73 -7.26 -10.31
CA MET A 17 31.99 -6.47 -11.32
C MET A 17 32.65 -5.13 -11.69
N GLY A 18 33.60 -4.65 -10.89
CA GLY A 18 34.16 -3.29 -10.97
C GLY A 18 33.28 -2.26 -10.26
N VAL A 19 33.90 -1.33 -9.51
CA VAL A 19 33.20 -0.28 -8.73
C VAL A 19 32.28 0.55 -9.64
N ALA A 20 32.71 0.88 -10.85
CA ALA A 20 31.93 1.67 -11.81
C ALA A 20 30.63 0.97 -12.24
N ASN A 21 30.68 -0.32 -12.59
CA ASN A 21 29.49 -1.07 -12.99
C ASN A 21 28.55 -1.33 -11.81
N MET A 22 29.10 -1.58 -10.61
CA MET A 22 28.29 -1.74 -9.40
C MET A 22 27.49 -0.47 -9.09
N LEU A 23 28.14 0.70 -9.13
CA LEU A 23 27.46 1.98 -8.94
C LEU A 23 26.44 2.25 -10.06
N ASN A 24 26.76 1.92 -11.31
CA ASN A 24 25.82 2.07 -12.42
C ASN A 24 24.56 1.20 -12.25
N THR A 25 24.71 -0.06 -11.82
CA THR A 25 23.57 -0.94 -11.54
C THR A 25 22.72 -0.41 -10.39
N ILE A 26 23.34 -0.03 -9.27
CA ILE A 26 22.60 0.54 -8.12
C ILE A 26 21.87 1.81 -8.52
N MET A 27 22.51 2.71 -9.28
CA MET A 27 21.89 3.95 -9.76
C MET A 27 20.75 3.69 -10.72
N ASN A 28 20.91 2.76 -11.68
CA ASN A 28 19.84 2.40 -12.61
C ASN A 28 18.67 1.72 -11.89
N THR A 29 18.92 0.82 -10.94
CA THR A 29 17.87 0.19 -10.13
C THR A 29 17.14 1.21 -9.24
N ALA A 30 17.89 2.12 -8.60
CA ALA A 30 17.28 3.18 -7.80
C ALA A 30 16.43 4.11 -8.68
N TRP A 31 16.93 4.47 -9.86
CA TRP A 31 16.17 5.25 -10.84
C TRP A 31 14.92 4.52 -11.31
N ASP A 32 15.00 3.22 -11.60
CA ASP A 32 13.88 2.39 -12.03
C ASP A 32 12.79 2.30 -10.95
N LEU A 33 13.18 2.05 -9.69
CA LEU A 33 12.25 2.06 -8.55
C LEU A 33 11.59 3.43 -8.37
N LEU A 34 12.35 4.51 -8.52
CA LEU A 34 11.83 5.87 -8.33
C LEU A 34 10.93 6.26 -9.49
N MET A 35 11.30 5.96 -10.73
CA MET A 35 10.57 6.43 -11.90
C MET A 35 9.41 5.53 -12.29
N ASN A 36 9.57 4.21 -12.18
CA ASN A 36 8.50 3.27 -12.52
C ASN A 36 7.67 2.91 -11.30
N THR A 37 8.28 2.51 -10.18
CA THR A 37 7.51 2.04 -9.02
C THR A 37 6.82 3.19 -8.28
N VAL A 38 7.53 4.27 -7.93
CA VAL A 38 6.92 5.37 -7.16
C VAL A 38 5.86 6.12 -7.97
N PHE A 39 6.11 6.44 -9.24
CA PHE A 39 5.07 7.08 -10.07
C PHE A 39 3.88 6.17 -10.34
N TYR A 40 4.08 4.86 -10.48
CA TYR A 40 2.98 3.91 -10.64
C TYR A 40 2.09 3.87 -9.38
N ILE A 41 2.69 3.73 -8.20
CA ILE A 41 1.95 3.78 -6.93
C ILE A 41 1.27 5.15 -6.77
N MET A 42 1.97 6.25 -7.09
CA MET A 42 1.39 7.59 -7.05
C MET A 42 0.16 7.71 -7.95
N GLY A 43 0.20 7.21 -9.19
CA GLY A 43 -0.95 7.18 -10.09
C GLY A 43 -2.14 6.42 -9.49
N ILE A 44 -1.90 5.26 -8.89
CA ILE A 44 -2.94 4.48 -8.19
C ILE A 44 -3.53 5.28 -7.03
N THR A 45 -2.71 5.96 -6.22
CA THR A 45 -3.22 6.78 -5.10
C THR A 45 -4.09 7.95 -5.55
N VAL A 46 -3.76 8.59 -6.67
CA VAL A 46 -4.53 9.70 -7.23
C VAL A 46 -5.87 9.20 -7.74
N LEU A 47 -5.87 8.10 -8.51
CA LEU A 47 -7.09 7.48 -9.01
C LEU A 47 -8.00 7.00 -7.88
N SER A 48 -7.43 6.28 -6.90
CA SER A 48 -8.17 5.78 -5.75
C SER A 48 -8.72 6.90 -4.88
N GLY A 49 -7.96 7.98 -4.67
CA GLY A 49 -8.44 9.19 -4.00
C GLY A 49 -9.60 9.86 -4.75
N ALA A 50 -9.50 9.99 -6.07
CA ALA A 50 -10.57 10.56 -6.90
C ALA A 50 -11.85 9.69 -6.90
N LEU A 51 -11.70 8.37 -7.03
CA LEU A 51 -12.81 7.41 -6.92
C LEU A 51 -13.44 7.46 -5.52
N GLY A 52 -12.62 7.52 -4.47
CA GLY A 52 -13.09 7.64 -3.09
C GLY A 52 -13.93 8.89 -2.87
N LYS A 53 -13.51 10.04 -3.42
CA LYS A 53 -14.32 11.28 -3.40
C LYS A 53 -15.67 11.11 -4.09
N LEU A 54 -15.69 10.52 -5.29
CA LEU A 54 -16.95 10.24 -6.01
C LEU A 54 -17.88 9.35 -5.19
N LEU A 55 -17.37 8.25 -4.61
CA LEU A 55 -18.18 7.33 -3.79
C LEU A 55 -18.75 8.00 -2.53
N ILE A 56 -18.03 8.96 -1.94
CA ILE A 56 -18.52 9.78 -0.83
C ILE A 56 -19.67 10.69 -1.31
N GLU A 57 -19.48 11.36 -2.44
CA GLU A 57 -20.44 12.32 -3.00
C GLU A 57 -21.77 11.65 -3.42
N PHE A 58 -21.71 10.47 -4.02
CA PHE A 58 -22.90 9.67 -4.36
C PHE A 58 -23.55 8.97 -3.16
N GLY A 59 -23.02 9.13 -1.94
CA GLY A 59 -23.61 8.55 -0.72
C GLY A 59 -23.43 7.03 -0.58
N VAL A 60 -22.69 6.38 -1.48
CA VAL A 60 -22.37 4.94 -1.42
C VAL A 60 -21.64 4.60 -0.13
N VAL A 61 -20.79 5.52 0.34
CA VAL A 61 -20.09 5.41 1.63
C VAL A 61 -21.05 5.28 2.82
N ARG A 62 -22.18 6.00 2.82
CA ARG A 62 -23.19 5.91 3.90
C ARG A 62 -23.98 4.61 3.85
N LEU A 63 -24.19 4.05 2.66
CA LEU A 63 -24.83 2.74 2.50
C LEU A 63 -23.95 1.62 3.07
N LEU A 64 -22.66 1.64 2.72
CA LEU A 64 -21.67 0.70 3.21
C LEU A 64 -21.44 0.84 4.72
N GLU A 65 -21.43 2.07 5.26
CA GLU A 65 -21.42 2.31 6.71
C GLU A 65 -22.58 1.57 7.40
N LYS A 66 -23.80 1.64 6.87
CA LYS A 66 -24.98 1.00 7.49
C LYS A 66 -24.88 -0.53 7.51
N ILE A 67 -24.25 -1.12 6.50
CA ILE A 67 -24.04 -2.58 6.38
C ILE A 67 -22.89 -3.04 7.28
N LEU A 68 -21.80 -2.26 7.39
CA LEU A 68 -20.58 -2.63 8.11
C LEU A 68 -20.56 -2.15 9.58
N ALA A 69 -21.38 -1.16 9.96
CA ALA A 69 -21.57 -0.70 11.33
C ALA A 69 -21.89 -1.82 12.35
N PRO A 70 -22.75 -2.82 12.07
CA PRO A 70 -22.99 -3.92 13.01
C PRO A 70 -21.75 -4.80 13.23
N LEU A 71 -20.83 -4.87 12.26
CA LEU A 71 -19.57 -5.63 12.37
C LEU A 71 -18.46 -4.84 13.09
N MET A 72 -18.38 -3.52 12.87
CA MET A 72 -17.32 -2.67 13.44
C MET A 72 -17.49 -2.34 14.93
N LYS A 73 -18.73 -2.13 15.39
CA LYS A 73 -19.01 -1.77 16.79
C LYS A 73 -18.43 -2.77 17.80
N PRO A 74 -18.63 -4.10 17.65
CA PRO A 74 -18.10 -5.07 18.59
C PRO A 74 -16.61 -5.37 18.42
N LEU A 75 -16.07 -5.26 17.20
CA LEU A 75 -14.70 -5.73 16.90
C LEU A 75 -13.63 -4.64 17.02
N PHE A 76 -13.95 -3.38 16.67
CA PHE A 76 -12.97 -2.29 16.58
C PHE A 76 -13.40 -0.96 17.22
N ASN A 77 -14.65 -0.86 17.71
CA ASN A 77 -15.21 0.35 18.36
C ASN A 77 -15.02 1.66 17.53
N LEU A 78 -14.92 1.52 16.21
CA LEU A 78 -14.77 2.59 15.23
C LEU A 78 -16.13 2.86 14.56
N PRO A 79 -16.39 4.11 14.11
CA PRO A 79 -17.59 4.42 13.32
C PRO A 79 -17.57 3.60 12.03
N GLY A 80 -18.74 3.15 11.54
CA GLY A 80 -18.84 2.18 10.43
C GLY A 80 -18.15 2.61 9.13
N VAL A 81 -17.88 3.91 8.98
CA VAL A 81 -17.05 4.49 7.91
C VAL A 81 -15.61 3.95 7.92
N GLY A 82 -15.14 3.39 9.04
CA GLY A 82 -13.77 2.87 9.18
C GLY A 82 -13.52 1.54 8.45
N ALA A 83 -14.55 0.71 8.31
CA ALA A 83 -14.45 -0.58 7.63
C ALA A 83 -14.31 -0.41 6.12
N LEU A 84 -14.92 0.64 5.58
CA LEU A 84 -14.68 1.08 4.20
C LEU A 84 -13.22 1.38 3.94
N ALA A 85 -12.53 1.99 4.91
CA ALA A 85 -11.11 2.24 4.77
C ALA A 85 -10.32 0.92 4.72
N GLY A 86 -10.68 -0.06 5.54
CA GLY A 86 -10.10 -1.41 5.49
C GLY A 86 -10.29 -2.12 4.15
N VAL A 87 -11.51 -2.06 3.59
CA VAL A 87 -11.83 -2.66 2.28
C VAL A 87 -11.09 -1.96 1.15
N LEU A 88 -11.04 -0.62 1.17
CA LEU A 88 -10.31 0.17 0.18
C LEU A 88 -8.79 -0.03 0.29
N THR A 89 -8.22 -0.19 1.49
CA THR A 89 -6.81 -0.58 1.64
C THR A 89 -6.56 -1.99 1.17
N PHE A 90 -7.47 -2.91 1.46
CA PHE A 90 -7.33 -4.30 1.02
C PHE A 90 -7.28 -4.38 -0.50
N LEU A 91 -8.05 -3.55 -1.21
CA LEU A 91 -8.08 -3.46 -2.67
C LEU A 91 -6.96 -2.61 -3.29
N SER A 92 -6.46 -1.56 -2.60
CA SER A 92 -5.69 -0.49 -3.25
C SER A 92 -4.40 -0.06 -2.54
N ASP A 93 -4.04 -0.65 -1.40
CA ASP A 93 -2.85 -0.33 -0.58
C ASP A 93 -2.99 0.91 0.35
N ASN A 94 -2.06 1.03 1.29
CA ASN A 94 -1.97 2.05 2.34
C ASN A 94 -1.87 3.50 1.81
N PRO A 95 -1.14 3.79 0.71
CA PRO A 95 -1.05 5.14 0.16
C PRO A 95 -2.41 5.67 -0.37
N ALA A 96 -3.27 4.79 -0.87
CA ALA A 96 -4.61 5.17 -1.33
C ALA A 96 -5.52 5.60 -0.17
N ILE A 97 -5.41 4.95 0.98
CA ILE A 97 -6.19 5.32 2.17
C ILE A 97 -5.70 6.60 2.81
N ILE A 98 -4.40 6.88 2.76
CA ILE A 98 -3.87 8.15 3.24
C ILE A 98 -4.44 9.31 2.41
N SER A 99 -4.55 9.12 1.09
CA SER A 99 -5.19 10.11 0.19
C SER A 99 -6.66 10.36 0.55
N LEU A 100 -7.42 9.30 0.86
CA LEU A 100 -8.83 9.40 1.25
C LEU A 100 -9.02 9.95 2.67
N ALA A 101 -8.18 9.53 3.62
CA ALA A 101 -8.19 9.98 5.01
C ALA A 101 -7.85 11.48 5.14
N ASN A 102 -7.03 12.00 4.23
CA ASN A 102 -6.69 13.41 4.15
C ASN A 102 -7.79 14.27 3.46
N ASP A 103 -8.85 13.66 2.92
CA ASP A 103 -9.98 14.41 2.38
C ASP A 103 -10.82 15.01 3.52
N LYS A 104 -11.09 16.31 3.47
CA LYS A 104 -11.92 17.03 4.47
C LYS A 104 -13.32 16.45 4.60
N ASN A 105 -13.91 15.94 3.51
CA ASN A 105 -15.23 15.31 3.55
C ASN A 105 -15.20 13.99 4.29
N PHE A 106 -14.10 13.22 4.20
CA PHE A 106 -13.95 11.93 4.87
C PHE A 106 -13.49 12.10 6.32
N SER A 107 -12.49 12.96 6.55
CA SER A 107 -11.95 13.32 7.86
C SER A 107 -13.01 13.87 8.82
N LYS A 108 -14.02 14.59 8.30
CA LYS A 108 -15.14 15.14 9.11
C LYS A 108 -16.02 14.06 9.76
N TYR A 109 -16.00 12.82 9.26
CA TYR A 109 -16.72 11.69 9.85
C TYR A 109 -15.94 11.02 11.00
N PHE A 110 -14.68 11.41 11.24
CA PHE A 110 -13.81 10.79 12.25
C PHE A 110 -13.28 11.83 13.25
N LYS A 111 -13.08 11.41 14.50
CA LYS A 111 -12.27 12.17 15.47
C LYS A 111 -10.77 11.93 15.20
N ASN A 112 -9.90 12.88 15.59
CA ASN A 112 -8.45 12.80 15.36
C ASN A 112 -7.81 11.47 15.80
N TYR A 113 -8.25 10.88 16.93
CA TYR A 113 -7.73 9.58 17.37
C TYR A 113 -8.22 8.40 16.50
N GLN A 114 -9.37 8.52 15.86
CA GLN A 114 -9.94 7.49 15.00
C GLN A 114 -9.24 7.47 13.65
N LEU A 115 -8.78 8.62 13.13
CA LEU A 115 -7.96 8.68 11.91
C LEU A 115 -6.62 7.95 12.09
N VAL A 116 -5.95 8.12 13.23
CA VAL A 116 -4.69 7.41 13.51
C VAL A 116 -4.92 5.90 13.60
N SER A 117 -5.98 5.47 14.28
CA SER A 117 -6.35 4.06 14.35
C SER A 117 -6.78 3.49 12.99
N LEU A 118 -7.38 4.32 12.14
CA LEU A 118 -7.82 3.94 10.80
C LEU A 118 -6.64 3.66 9.88
N THR A 119 -5.58 4.46 9.96
CA THR A 119 -4.35 4.25 9.19
C THR A 119 -3.64 2.97 9.63
N ASN A 120 -3.57 2.69 10.94
CA ASN A 120 -3.00 1.42 11.44
C ASN A 120 -3.85 0.21 11.03
N PHE A 121 -5.17 0.33 11.10
CA PHE A 121 -6.09 -0.71 10.61
C PHE A 121 -5.94 -0.93 9.10
N GLY A 122 -5.87 0.15 8.32
CA GLY A 122 -5.62 0.09 6.88
C GLY A 122 -4.27 -0.54 6.55
N THR A 123 -3.22 -0.25 7.32
CA THR A 123 -1.89 -0.87 7.16
C THR A 123 -1.94 -2.37 7.42
N ALA A 124 -2.71 -2.82 8.42
CA ALA A 124 -2.89 -4.25 8.69
C ALA A 124 -3.62 -4.99 7.55
N PHE A 125 -4.45 -4.29 6.75
CA PHE A 125 -5.17 -4.85 5.61
C PHE A 125 -4.49 -4.59 4.25
N GLY A 126 -3.56 -3.63 4.16
CA GLY A 126 -3.08 -3.00 2.92
C GLY A 126 -2.30 -3.86 1.94
N MET A 127 -1.86 -5.05 2.33
CA MET A 127 -1.11 -5.94 1.42
C MET A 127 -1.90 -7.17 0.98
N GLY A 128 -3.17 -7.32 1.38
CA GLY A 128 -3.91 -8.56 1.16
C GLY A 128 -4.11 -8.94 -0.31
N LEU A 129 -4.67 -8.03 -1.11
CA LEU A 129 -5.01 -8.35 -2.51
C LEU A 129 -3.79 -8.38 -3.44
N ILE A 130 -2.79 -7.52 -3.21
CA ILE A 130 -1.53 -7.57 -3.97
C ILE A 130 -0.77 -8.85 -3.63
N VAL A 131 -0.69 -9.26 -2.37
CA VAL A 131 -0.03 -10.53 -2.01
C VAL A 131 -0.81 -11.72 -2.56
N MET A 132 -2.15 -11.73 -2.48
CA MET A 132 -2.98 -12.80 -3.05
C MET A 132 -2.83 -12.89 -4.56
N THR A 133 -2.88 -11.76 -5.27
CA THR A 133 -2.67 -11.73 -6.73
C THR A 133 -1.24 -12.12 -7.07
N PHE A 134 -0.23 -11.57 -6.40
CA PHE A 134 1.17 -11.93 -6.62
C PHE A 134 1.44 -13.41 -6.38
N MET A 135 0.89 -14.00 -5.31
CA MET A 135 0.98 -15.45 -5.04
C MET A 135 0.21 -16.27 -6.08
N SER A 136 -0.95 -15.80 -6.56
CA SER A 136 -1.74 -16.49 -7.59
C SER A 136 -1.14 -16.38 -9.00
N THR A 137 -0.43 -15.29 -9.29
CA THR A 137 0.21 -15.00 -10.59
C THR A 137 1.70 -15.38 -10.58
N LEU A 138 2.23 -15.83 -9.45
CA LEU A 138 3.57 -16.37 -9.33
C LEU A 138 3.64 -17.67 -10.13
N GLN A 139 4.04 -17.55 -11.39
CA GLN A 139 4.50 -18.68 -12.18
C GLN A 139 5.78 -19.19 -11.56
N ILE A 140 5.68 -20.31 -10.84
CA ILE A 140 6.84 -21.06 -10.36
C ILE A 140 7.61 -21.51 -11.61
N PRO A 141 8.89 -21.13 -11.80
CA PRO A 141 9.68 -21.59 -12.94
C PRO A 141 9.78 -23.12 -12.86
N GLY A 142 9.05 -23.83 -13.74
CA GLY A 142 9.02 -25.30 -13.81
C GLY A 142 7.68 -25.99 -13.54
N ASN A 143 6.55 -25.30 -13.43
CA ASN A 143 5.22 -25.93 -13.39
C ASN A 143 4.28 -25.32 -14.44
N ASP A 144 4.28 -25.89 -15.65
CA ASP A 144 3.42 -25.55 -16.79
C ASP A 144 1.96 -26.02 -16.62
N GLU A 145 1.40 -25.95 -15.42
CA GLU A 145 -0.02 -26.24 -15.20
C GLU A 145 -0.65 -25.06 -14.46
N ASN A 146 -1.19 -24.17 -15.29
CA ASN A 146 -2.16 -23.15 -14.92
C ASN A 146 -3.39 -23.83 -14.30
N LEU A 147 -3.80 -23.36 -13.12
CA LEU A 147 -5.19 -23.46 -12.64
C LEU A 147 -5.83 -22.08 -12.79
#